data_AF-A0A328SQ88-F1
#
_entry.id   AF-A0A328SQ88-F1
#
_cell.length_a   1.000
_cell.length_b   1.000
_cell.length_c   1.000
_cell.angle_alpha   90.00
_cell.angle_beta   90.00
_cell.angle_gamma   90.00
#
_symmetry.space_group_name_H-M   'P 1'
#
loop_
_entity.id
_entity.type
_entity.pdbx_description
1 polymer ?
#
loop_
_entity_poly.entity_id
_entity_poly.type
_entity_poly.pdbx_seq_one_letter_code
_entity_poly.pdbx_strand_id
1 'polypeptide(L)'
;MIYDVNELDIKDNLNFIIRYCDFYMDYCHEENLSIDGDLAGETLDSIYIIEELSQKDAIDEEEMKSLYNSIDEIYENLTSINDIPLFNNIHLVFTYIATKTKEKLKQRCMSIE
;
A
#
# COMPACT_ATOMS: atom_id res chain seq x y z
N MET A 1 14.07 19.71 8.82
CA MET A 1 12.64 20.00 9.08
C MET A 1 11.71 19.69 7.91
N ILE A 2 12.08 19.90 6.63
CA ILE A 2 11.23 19.49 5.49
C ILE A 2 11.25 17.96 5.28
N TYR A 3 12.38 17.30 5.57
CA TYR A 3 12.52 15.85 5.45
C TYR A 3 11.64 15.07 6.45
N ASP A 4 11.61 15.45 7.73
CA ASP A 4 10.77 14.80 8.76
C ASP A 4 9.27 14.78 8.44
N VAL A 5 8.72 15.90 7.94
CA VAL A 5 7.28 16.01 7.64
C VAL A 5 6.91 15.10 6.47
N ASN A 6 7.82 14.93 5.50
CA ASN A 6 7.59 14.02 4.38
C ASN A 6 7.69 12.54 4.79
N GLU A 7 8.56 12.19 5.74
CA GLU A 7 8.69 10.82 6.24
C GLU A 7 7.49 10.40 7.09
N LEU A 8 6.99 11.30 7.95
CA LEU A 8 5.81 11.05 8.77
C LEU A 8 4.58 10.82 7.87
N ASP A 9 4.42 11.63 6.83
CA ASP A 9 3.37 11.45 5.81
C ASP A 9 3.50 10.12 5.04
N ILE A 10 4.72 9.65 4.73
CA ILE A 10 4.91 8.36 4.05
C ILE A 10 4.49 7.23 4.99
N LYS A 11 4.95 7.23 6.24
CA LYS A 11 4.59 6.19 7.22
C LYS A 11 3.08 6.16 7.49
N ASP A 12 2.45 7.33 7.63
CA ASP A 12 1.00 7.42 7.82
C ASP A 12 0.23 6.88 6.62
N ASN A 13 0.70 7.16 5.39
CA ASN A 13 0.08 6.60 4.20
C ASN A 13 0.29 5.08 4.08
N LEU A 14 1.47 4.55 4.41
CA LEU A 14 1.73 3.11 4.42
C LEU A 14 0.83 2.40 5.44
N ASN A 15 0.69 2.97 6.64
CA ASN A 15 -0.24 2.48 7.67
C ASN A 15 -1.70 2.50 7.19
N PHE A 16 -2.10 3.54 6.45
CA PHE A 16 -3.42 3.60 5.84
C PHE A 16 -3.62 2.46 4.82
N ILE A 17 -2.63 2.22 3.95
CA ILE A 17 -2.66 1.16 2.95
C ILE A 17 -2.83 -0.21 3.62
N ILE A 18 -2.02 -0.53 4.63
CA ILE A 18 -2.10 -1.80 5.37
C ILE A 18 -3.49 -1.98 5.97
N ARG A 19 -3.95 -1.01 6.76
CA ARG A 19 -5.26 -1.07 7.43
C ARG A 19 -6.42 -1.18 6.46
N TYR A 20 -6.30 -0.57 5.29
CA TYR A 20 -7.30 -0.67 4.25
C TYR A 20 -7.38 -2.09 3.70
N CYS A 21 -6.23 -2.73 3.44
CA CYS A 21 -6.19 -4.12 3.00
C CYS A 21 -6.75 -5.07 4.04
N ASP A 22 -6.37 -4.92 5.32
CA ASP A 22 -6.90 -5.74 6.42
C ASP A 22 -8.42 -5.65 6.49
N PHE A 23 -8.96 -4.43 6.49
CA PHE A 23 -10.40 -4.19 6.50
C PHE A 23 -11.09 -4.79 5.28
N TYR A 24 -10.46 -4.70 4.10
CA TYR A 24 -11.01 -5.26 2.86
C TYR A 24 -11.07 -6.79 2.91
N MET A 25 -9.99 -7.44 3.37
CA MET A 25 -9.92 -8.89 3.49
C MET A 25 -10.92 -9.42 4.53
N ASP A 26 -11.03 -8.74 5.68
CA ASP A 26 -12.02 -9.05 6.71
C ASP A 26 -13.44 -8.93 6.15
N TYR A 27 -13.75 -7.84 5.45
CA TYR A 27 -15.06 -7.64 4.82
C TYR A 27 -15.38 -8.74 3.80
N CYS A 28 -14.44 -9.09 2.93
CA CYS A 28 -14.63 -10.17 1.97
C CYS A 28 -14.88 -11.52 2.65
N HIS A 29 -14.19 -11.79 3.77
CA HIS A 29 -14.45 -12.97 4.58
C HIS A 29 -15.85 -12.96 5.20
N GLU A 30 -16.24 -11.85 5.85
CA GLU A 30 -17.54 -11.70 6.52
C GLU A 30 -18.73 -11.82 5.54
N GLU A 31 -18.61 -11.24 4.36
CA GLU A 31 -19.64 -11.27 3.32
C GLU A 31 -19.60 -12.54 2.43
N ASN A 32 -18.73 -13.50 2.74
CA ASN A 32 -18.49 -14.72 1.95
C ASN A 32 -18.21 -14.44 0.47
N LEU A 33 -17.48 -13.36 0.19
CA LEU A 33 -17.04 -13.02 -1.15
C LEU A 33 -15.88 -13.95 -1.54
N SER A 34 -15.99 -14.54 -2.72
CA SER A 34 -14.94 -15.40 -3.25
C SER A 34 -13.77 -14.55 -3.73
N ILE A 35 -12.74 -14.38 -2.89
CA ILE A 35 -11.45 -13.87 -3.33
C ILE A 35 -10.62 -15.02 -3.90
N ASP A 36 -9.90 -14.78 -4.99
CA ASP A 36 -8.86 -15.70 -5.46
C ASP A 36 -7.77 -15.83 -4.39
N GLY A 37 -7.51 -17.05 -3.92
CA GLY A 37 -6.53 -17.32 -2.87
C GLY A 37 -5.12 -16.88 -3.25
N ASP A 38 -4.78 -16.88 -4.54
CA ASP A 38 -3.48 -16.42 -5.03
C ASP A 38 -3.37 -14.89 -4.88
N LEU A 39 -4.39 -14.13 -5.28
CA LEU A 39 -4.44 -12.67 -5.12
C LEU A 39 -4.42 -12.24 -3.65
N ALA A 40 -5.11 -12.98 -2.78
CA ALA A 40 -5.09 -12.73 -1.35
C ALA A 40 -3.69 -12.97 -0.76
N GLY A 41 -3.01 -14.04 -1.19
CA GLY A 41 -1.63 -14.33 -0.81
C GLY A 41 -0.65 -13.24 -1.22
N GLU A 42 -0.66 -12.85 -2.50
CA GLU A 42 0.21 -11.79 -3.05
C GLU A 42 -0.01 -10.44 -2.34
N THR A 43 -1.27 -10.13 -1.99
CA THR A 43 -1.61 -8.93 -1.23
C THR A 43 -1.01 -8.98 0.19
N LEU A 44 -1.11 -10.13 0.87
CA LEU A 44 -0.53 -10.31 2.21
C LEU A 44 1.01 -10.27 2.19
N ASP A 45 1.64 -10.87 1.20
CA ASP A 45 3.10 -10.82 1.02
C ASP A 45 3.57 -9.37 0.80
N SER A 46 2.85 -8.61 -0.02
CA SER A 46 3.13 -7.19 -0.23
C SER A 46 2.93 -6.34 1.04
N ILE A 47 1.90 -6.63 1.83
CA ILE A 47 1.69 -5.97 3.14
C ILE A 47 2.86 -6.25 4.08
N TYR A 48 3.33 -7.49 4.15
CA TYR A 48 4.45 -7.87 5.01
C TYR A 48 5.72 -7.09 4.65
N ILE A 49 6.01 -6.93 3.35
CA ILE A 49 7.13 -6.10 2.88
C ILE A 49 6.98 -4.65 3.35
N ILE A 50 5.78 -4.07 3.22
CA ILE A 50 5.52 -2.69 3.67
C ILE A 50 5.71 -2.57 5.18
N GLU A 51 5.17 -3.51 5.97
CA GLU A 51 5.31 -3.52 7.42
C GLU A 51 6.77 -3.59 7.84
N GLU A 52 7.54 -4.54 7.31
CA GLU A 52 8.95 -4.72 7.64
C GLU A 52 9.76 -3.44 7.34
N LEU A 53 9.59 -2.88 6.14
CA LEU A 53 10.36 -1.73 5.70
C LEU A 53 9.93 -0.42 6.38
N SER A 54 8.66 -0.29 6.78
CA SER A 54 8.17 0.90 7.51
C SER A 54 8.74 1.04 8.93
N GLN A 55 9.18 -0.09 9.52
CA GLN A 55 9.77 -0.15 10.86
C GLN A 55 11.26 0.20 10.87
N LYS A 56 11.92 0.19 9.71
CA LYS A 56 13.34 0.54 9.61
C LYS A 56 13.55 2.05 9.80
N ASP A 57 14.65 2.41 10.47
CA ASP A 57 15.07 3.80 10.66
C ASP A 57 15.63 4.40 9.36
N ALA A 58 16.22 3.57 8.50
CA ALA A 58 16.70 3.92 7.18
C ALA A 58 16.43 2.77 6.22
N ILE A 59 16.04 3.13 4.99
CA ILE A 59 15.81 2.20 3.88
C ILE A 59 16.72 2.60 2.73
N ASP A 60 17.32 1.60 2.08
CA ASP A 60 18.14 1.83 0.90
C ASP A 60 17.30 1.92 -0.40
N GLU A 61 17.97 2.12 -1.54
CA GLU A 61 17.31 2.28 -2.84
C GLU A 61 16.59 1.01 -3.31
N GLU A 62 17.14 -0.17 -3.04
CA GLU A 62 16.54 -1.45 -3.42
C GLU A 62 15.29 -1.72 -2.57
N GLU A 63 15.37 -1.42 -1.27
CA GLU A 63 14.24 -1.49 -0.34
C GLU A 63 13.15 -0.47 -0.69
N MET A 64 13.51 0.76 -1.07
CA MET A 64 12.54 1.75 -1.57
C MET A 64 11.82 1.28 -2.84
N LYS A 65 12.55 0.63 -3.75
CA LYS A 65 11.96 0.03 -4.95
C LYS A 65 11.03 -1.13 -4.61
N SER A 66 11.40 -1.95 -3.62
CA SER A 66 10.54 -3.00 -3.08
C SER A 66 9.22 -2.44 -2.57
N LEU A 67 9.27 -1.41 -1.70
CA LEU A 67 8.09 -0.69 -1.21
C LEU A 67 7.20 -0.18 -2.34
N TYR A 68 7.81 0.43 -3.35
CA TYR A 68 7.07 0.97 -4.49
C TYR A 68 6.32 -0.14 -5.26
N ASN A 69 6.98 -1.27 -5.50
CA ASN A 69 6.39 -2.40 -6.21
C ASN A 69 5.28 -3.06 -5.38
N SER A 70 5.48 -3.24 -4.07
CA SER A 70 4.45 -3.81 -3.19
C SER A 70 3.19 -2.95 -3.14
N ILE A 71 3.31 -1.61 -3.15
CA ILE A 71 2.14 -0.72 -3.25
C ILE A 71 1.41 -0.92 -4.59
N ASP A 72 2.15 -1.13 -5.69
CA ASP A 72 1.56 -1.38 -7.01
C ASP A 72 0.85 -2.73 -7.08
N GLU A 73 1.46 -3.78 -6.55
CA GLU A 73 0.90 -5.12 -6.49
C GLU A 73 -0.41 -5.14 -5.68
N ILE A 74 -0.43 -4.51 -4.52
CA ILE A 74 -1.67 -4.31 -3.73
C ILE A 74 -2.72 -3.58 -4.57
N TYR A 75 -2.34 -2.49 -5.23
CA TYR A 75 -3.28 -1.70 -6.03
C TYR A 75 -3.89 -2.51 -7.17
N GLU A 76 -3.07 -3.25 -7.92
CA GLU A 76 -3.52 -4.10 -9.03
C GLU A 76 -4.41 -5.25 -8.54
N ASN A 77 -4.03 -5.89 -7.43
CA ASN A 77 -4.78 -7.00 -6.85
C ASN A 77 -6.14 -6.55 -6.33
N LEU A 78 -6.21 -5.47 -5.55
CA LEU A 78 -7.48 -4.94 -5.03
C LEU A 78 -8.41 -4.47 -6.15
N THR A 79 -7.86 -3.84 -7.20
CA THR A 79 -8.66 -3.42 -8.37
C THR A 79 -9.18 -4.62 -9.15
N SER A 80 -8.43 -5.73 -9.17
CA SER A 80 -8.81 -6.96 -9.87
C SER A 80 -9.91 -7.75 -9.14
N ILE A 81 -10.07 -7.55 -7.82
CA ILE A 81 -11.10 -8.26 -7.04
C ILE A 81 -12.53 -7.76 -7.38
N ASN A 82 -12.68 -6.61 -8.05
CA ASN A 82 -13.82 -6.11 -8.87
C ASN A 82 -15.30 -6.33 -8.43
N ASP A 83 -15.60 -6.91 -7.27
CA ASP A 83 -16.95 -7.42 -6.96
C ASP A 83 -17.72 -6.61 -5.91
N ILE A 84 -17.29 -5.38 -5.56
CA ILE A 84 -17.97 -4.62 -4.50
C ILE A 84 -18.22 -3.15 -4.89
N PRO A 85 -19.43 -2.82 -5.40
CA PRO A 85 -19.88 -1.44 -5.63
C PRO A 85 -19.79 -0.52 -4.39
N LEU A 86 -19.83 -1.08 -3.18
CA LEU A 86 -19.69 -0.38 -1.90
C LEU A 86 -18.29 0.21 -1.68
N PHE A 87 -17.28 -0.34 -2.36
CA PHE A 87 -15.88 0.04 -2.19
C PHE A 87 -15.38 1.04 -3.22
N ASN A 88 -16.18 1.45 -4.22
CA ASN A 88 -15.74 2.41 -5.24
C ASN A 88 -15.24 3.75 -4.65
N ASN A 89 -15.95 4.31 -3.65
CA ASN A 89 -15.54 5.58 -3.06
C ASN A 89 -14.30 5.44 -2.15
N ILE A 90 -14.16 4.30 -1.45
CA ILE A 90 -12.99 4.07 -0.60
C ILE A 90 -11.78 3.69 -1.45
N HIS A 91 -11.98 2.95 -2.55
CA HIS A 91 -10.96 2.71 -3.57
C HIS A 91 -10.45 4.03 -4.15
N LEU A 92 -11.32 5.02 -4.45
CA LEU A 92 -10.84 6.34 -4.91
C LEU A 92 -9.91 7.00 -3.90
N VAL A 93 -10.21 6.91 -2.59
CA VAL A 93 -9.33 7.42 -1.53
C VAL A 93 -8.04 6.60 -1.47
N PHE A 94 -8.13 5.28 -1.53
CA PHE A 94 -6.97 4.39 -1.57
C PHE A 94 -6.05 4.69 -2.76
N THR A 95 -6.59 4.77 -3.98
CA THR A 95 -5.87 5.15 -5.20
C THR A 95 -5.14 6.47 -5.02
N TYR A 96 -5.81 7.46 -4.44
CA TYR A 96 -5.20 8.77 -4.16
C TYR A 96 -4.02 8.65 -3.18
N ILE A 97 -4.19 7.91 -2.07
CA ILE A 97 -3.13 7.71 -1.07
C ILE A 97 -1.97 6.91 -1.65
N ALA A 98 -2.24 5.81 -2.37
CA ALA A 98 -1.23 4.99 -3.05
C ALA A 98 -0.41 5.85 -4.02
N THR A 99 -1.07 6.61 -4.90
CA THR A 99 -0.42 7.50 -5.87
C THR A 99 0.45 8.55 -5.17
N LYS A 100 -0.10 9.24 -4.16
CA LYS A 100 0.62 10.26 -3.41
C LYS A 100 1.84 9.70 -2.67
N THR A 101 1.74 8.48 -2.15
CA THR A 101 2.85 7.79 -1.48
C THR A 101 3.97 7.47 -2.46
N LYS A 102 3.60 6.92 -3.62
CA LYS A 102 4.54 6.62 -4.70
C LYS A 102 5.26 7.86 -5.22
N GLU A 103 4.56 8.99 -5.35
CA GLU A 103 5.18 10.27 -5.72
C GLU A 103 6.20 10.75 -4.68
N LYS A 104 5.86 10.66 -3.39
CA LYS A 104 6.78 11.01 -2.30
C LYS A 104 8.01 10.09 -2.26
N LEU A 105 7.82 8.78 -2.48
CA LEU A 105 8.93 7.82 -2.59
C LEU A 105 9.85 8.18 -3.76
N LYS A 106 9.29 8.49 -4.94
CA LYS A 106 10.08 8.94 -6.11
C LYS A 106 10.87 10.22 -5.84
N GLN A 107 10.24 11.22 -5.20
CA GLN A 107 10.92 12.47 -4.84
C GLN A 107 12.09 12.21 -3.89
N ARG A 108 11.94 11.28 -2.94
CA ARG A 108 13.02 10.86 -2.04
C ARG A 108 14.20 10.25 -2.80
N CYS A 109 13.95 9.35 -3.76
CA CYS A 109 15.00 8.78 -4.61
C CYS A 109 15.74 9.86 -5.42
N MET A 110 15.01 10.81 -6.02
CA MET A 110 15.61 11.91 -6.81
C MET A 110 16.33 12.97 -5.97
N SER A 111 16.07 13.02 -4.65
CA SER A 111 16.71 13.98 -3.74
C SER A 111 18.05 13.49 -3.19
N ILE A 112 18.49 12.28 -3.56
CA ILE A 112 19.75 11.66 -3.11
C ILE A 112 20.93 11.98 -4.07
N GLU A 113 20.70 12.69 -5.19
CA GLU A 113 21.75 13.21 -6.09
C GLU A 113 22.35 14.56 -5.65
#